data_AF-A0AAN9PMX9-F1
#
_entry.id   AF-A0AAN9PMX9-F1
#
_cell.length_a   1.000
_cell.length_b   1.000
_cell.length_c   1.000
_cell.angle_alpha   90.00
_cell.angle_beta   90.00
_cell.angle_gamma   90.00
#
_symmetry.space_group_name_H-M   'P 1'
#
loop_
_entity.id
_entity.type
_entity.pdbx_description
1 polymer ?
#
loop_
_entity_poly.entity_id
_entity_poly.type
_entity_poly.pdbx_seq_one_letter_code
_entity_poly.pdbx_strand_id
1 'polypeptide(L)'
;MKKLTKRSLTSEMERNVRQMLKLIEEEGDSFAQKAEMYYQKRPELISLVEEFYRGYRSLAERYEHVTGELSKNTPSDLQSQTSDGSEPASTLHSPSRKLPRRVSTNRAAGFDFFLGSGGNDACQKDGDGSSTLTDSDDEYDDTSSINSFSGFFVNGNDPNIINRRVLELEIELRGMKEKYGNMNEEERVVEDSLSRGTRIENKAEEIRNLNEKLRLYEGEVSKLRIEAERYRSTESGNLKGGVELSSIEEEIKMRGDAMDLKTLEEELRLTKEKLESSEVQIASLRLEVNNNKSCVQQLQDQLDLAQKDIANWKSRFNSEKRDRTVVQERLAKMKTNLSDRDHEVRNLKAALSDAEQKIFFERAHLKSEMSKLLGEQTQLEENIREWECQCQSLEEKVRKIQSEKIGKGETLLKGEIEKLKKDIEEKKKKIKDLNLSLDALRLEKANLNGQVSSLKELINSKDIEIEEAHKQGEELTSRINQLEEETKRQRVEILEGAEEKREAIRQLCFSIEHYRSEYIELRQAVMGT
;
A
#
# COMPACT_ATOMS: atom_id res chain seq x y z
N MET A 1 -0.09 30.25 33.58
CA MET A 1 0.29 29.51 32.36
C MET A 1 1.77 29.73 32.08
N LYS A 2 2.61 28.71 32.20
CA LYS A 2 4.06 28.82 31.90
C LYS A 2 4.23 28.86 30.37
N LYS A 3 4.83 29.92 29.83
CA LYS A 3 5.17 30.01 28.40
C LYS A 3 6.22 28.94 28.07
N LEU A 4 5.80 27.82 27.48
CA LEU A 4 6.70 26.82 26.91
C LEU A 4 7.37 27.46 25.68
N THR A 5 8.67 27.73 25.79
CA THR A 5 9.48 28.24 24.68
C THR A 5 9.70 27.14 23.64
N LYS A 6 9.83 27.50 22.35
CA LYS A 6 10.08 26.56 21.23
C LYS A 6 11.19 25.54 21.53
N ARG A 7 12.24 25.97 22.24
CA ARG A 7 13.35 25.13 22.69
C ARG A 7 12.96 24.05 23.71
N SER A 8 11.98 24.33 24.56
CA SER A 8 11.46 23.36 25.54
C SER A 8 10.67 22.24 24.87
N LEU A 9 9.85 22.58 23.85
CA LEU A 9 9.02 21.60 23.14
C LEU A 9 9.87 20.66 22.28
N THR A 10 10.89 21.18 21.60
CA THR A 10 11.82 20.35 20.81
C THR A 10 12.63 19.43 21.72
N SER A 11 13.10 19.92 22.86
CA SER A 11 13.84 19.10 23.83
C SER A 11 13.00 17.97 24.44
N GLU A 12 11.71 18.21 24.67
CA GLU A 12 10.76 17.21 25.19
C GLU A 12 10.45 16.14 24.14
N MET A 13 10.21 16.57 22.89
CA MET A 13 9.95 15.66 21.77
C MET A 13 11.15 14.76 21.47
N GLU A 14 12.36 15.32 21.45
CA GLU A 14 13.58 14.54 21.27
C GLU A 14 13.85 13.59 22.45
N ARG A 15 13.47 13.96 23.67
CA ARG A 15 13.59 13.08 24.84
C ARG A 15 12.69 11.85 24.68
N ASN A 16 11.46 12.04 24.20
CA ASN A 16 10.52 10.94 23.95
C ASN A 16 11.03 10.02 22.83
N VAL A 17 11.53 10.57 21.72
CA VAL A 17 12.12 9.76 20.63
C VAL A 17 13.32 8.93 21.13
N ARG A 18 14.21 9.53 21.92
CA ARG A 18 15.35 8.80 22.51
C ARG A 18 14.90 7.68 23.46
N GLN A 19 13.80 7.87 24.17
CA GLN A 19 13.24 6.86 25.07
C GLN A 19 12.53 5.74 24.29
N MET A 20 11.86 6.04 23.17
CA MET A 20 11.29 5.03 22.26
C MET A 20 12.37 4.14 21.64
N LEU A 21 13.47 4.73 21.18
CA LEU A 21 14.59 3.98 20.59
C LEU A 21 15.21 3.01 21.60
N LYS A 22 15.37 3.42 22.86
CA LYS A 22 15.87 2.55 23.94
C LYS A 22 14.97 1.36 24.25
N LEU A 23 13.66 1.46 24.01
CA LEU A 23 12.74 0.33 24.20
C LEU A 23 12.85 -0.71 23.06
N ILE A 24 13.48 -0.34 21.95
CA ILE A 24 13.63 -1.19 20.76
C ILE A 24 15.05 -1.80 20.67
N GLU A 25 16.06 -1.13 21.24
CA GLU A 25 17.49 -1.44 21.04
C GLU A 25 18.07 -2.50 22.01
N GLU A 26 17.24 -3.23 22.77
CA GLU A 26 17.79 -4.20 23.74
C GLU A 26 18.15 -5.56 23.13
N GLU A 27 19.42 -5.95 23.34
CA GLU A 27 20.03 -7.19 22.88
C GLU A 27 19.62 -8.37 23.78
N GLY A 28 18.76 -9.24 23.26
CA GLY A 28 18.63 -10.60 23.80
C GLY A 28 19.67 -11.50 23.15
N ASP A 29 20.45 -12.24 23.95
CA ASP A 29 21.46 -13.20 23.47
C ASP A 29 20.87 -14.34 22.62
N SER A 30 19.53 -14.49 22.64
CA SER A 30 18.76 -15.45 21.86
C SER A 30 17.47 -14.84 21.29
N PHE A 31 17.03 -15.33 20.12
CA PHE A 31 15.82 -14.86 19.43
C PHE A 31 14.56 -14.96 20.30
N ALA A 32 14.40 -16.05 21.07
CA ALA A 32 13.26 -16.24 21.96
C ALA A 32 13.22 -15.15 23.05
N GLN A 33 14.38 -14.82 23.62
CA GLN A 33 14.52 -13.78 24.64
C GLN A 33 14.27 -12.39 24.05
N LYS A 34 14.71 -12.13 22.81
CA LYS A 34 14.41 -10.89 22.10
C LYS A 34 12.91 -10.72 21.83
N ALA A 35 12.22 -11.79 21.44
CA ALA A 35 10.77 -11.77 21.23
C ALA A 35 10.02 -11.53 22.55
N GLU A 36 10.40 -12.23 23.62
CA GLU A 36 9.81 -12.05 24.95
C GLU A 36 9.97 -10.63 25.48
N MET A 37 11.20 -10.08 25.41
CA MET A 37 11.50 -8.71 25.83
C MET A 37 10.73 -7.67 24.99
N TYR A 38 10.58 -7.90 23.68
CA TYR A 38 9.77 -7.04 22.82
C TYR A 38 8.30 -7.01 23.27
N TYR A 39 7.69 -8.17 23.54
CA TYR A 39 6.29 -8.23 23.99
C TYR A 39 6.09 -7.63 25.38
N GLN A 40 7.08 -7.72 26.28
CA GLN A 40 7.06 -7.06 27.58
C GLN A 40 7.15 -5.53 27.48
N LYS A 41 7.98 -5.00 26.56
CA LYS A 41 8.19 -3.55 26.37
C LYS A 41 7.18 -2.88 25.44
N ARG A 42 6.43 -3.67 24.67
CA ARG A 42 5.44 -3.20 23.70
C ARG A 42 4.39 -2.25 24.31
N PRO A 43 3.83 -2.49 25.52
CA PRO A 43 2.85 -1.56 26.12
C PRO A 43 3.44 -0.18 26.43
N GLU A 44 4.67 -0.13 26.95
CA GLU A 44 5.37 1.13 27.26
C GLU A 44 5.71 1.90 25.98
N LEU A 45 6.12 1.19 24.93
CA LEU A 45 6.40 1.77 23.62
C LEU A 45 5.13 2.37 22.99
N ILE A 46 4.01 1.65 23.05
CA ILE A 46 2.72 2.14 22.54
C ILE A 46 2.30 3.42 23.29
N SER A 47 2.40 3.42 24.62
CA SER A 47 2.07 4.60 25.42
C SER A 47 2.88 5.83 24.98
N LEU A 48 4.20 5.68 24.80
CA LEU A 48 5.08 6.78 24.40
C LEU A 48 4.81 7.28 22.96
N VAL A 49 4.43 6.38 22.04
CA VAL A 49 3.98 6.72 20.69
C VAL A 49 2.68 7.51 20.72
N GLU A 50 1.72 7.11 21.56
CA GLU A 50 0.45 7.82 21.73
C GLU A 50 0.67 9.23 22.30
N GLU A 51 1.58 9.40 23.25
CA GLU A 51 1.95 10.70 23.79
C GLU A 51 2.61 11.60 22.75
N PHE A 52 3.51 11.03 21.95
CA PHE A 52 4.17 11.71 20.84
C PHE A 52 3.15 12.19 19.80
N TYR A 53 2.23 11.32 19.40
CA TYR A 53 1.18 11.64 18.44
C TYR A 53 0.21 12.71 18.97
N ARG A 54 -0.17 12.63 20.25
CA ARG A 54 -0.99 13.64 20.93
C ARG A 54 -0.30 15.01 20.94
N GLY A 55 1.01 15.04 21.22
CA GLY A 55 1.83 16.25 21.18
C GLY A 55 1.94 16.85 19.77
N TYR A 56 2.19 16.01 18.76
CA TYR A 56 2.23 16.43 17.35
C TYR A 56 0.90 17.01 16.88
N ARG A 57 -0.22 16.33 17.18
CA ARG A 57 -1.56 16.79 16.81
C ARG A 57 -1.90 18.15 17.45
N SER A 58 -1.59 18.32 18.73
CA SER A 58 -1.76 19.60 19.43
C SER A 58 -0.91 20.72 18.81
N LEU A 59 0.30 20.40 18.35
CA LEU A 59 1.16 21.36 17.66
C LEU A 59 0.61 21.75 16.28
N ALA A 60 0.17 20.76 15.50
CA ALA A 60 -0.44 20.98 14.19
C ALA A 60 -1.72 21.84 14.29
N GLU A 61 -2.57 21.56 15.28
CA GLU A 61 -3.74 22.39 15.57
C GLU A 61 -3.32 23.82 15.88
N ARG A 62 -2.37 24.06 16.78
CA ARG A 62 -1.90 25.43 17.07
C ARG A 62 -1.31 26.14 15.85
N TYR A 63 -0.63 25.42 14.95
CA TYR A 63 -0.12 25.99 13.72
C TYR A 63 -1.24 26.40 12.77
N GLU A 64 -2.29 25.58 12.63
CA GLU A 64 -3.49 25.93 11.86
C GLU A 64 -4.21 27.15 12.43
N HIS A 65 -4.28 27.28 13.75
CA HIS A 65 -4.88 28.45 14.40
C HIS A 65 -4.05 29.73 14.15
N VAL A 66 -2.72 29.67 14.25
CA VAL A 66 -1.84 30.83 14.01
C VAL A 66 -1.86 31.25 12.53
N THR A 67 -1.78 30.30 11.60
CA THR A 67 -1.81 30.59 10.15
C THR A 67 -3.22 31.00 9.69
N GLY A 68 -4.26 30.43 10.30
CA GLY A 68 -5.66 30.78 10.08
C GLY A 68 -6.05 32.13 10.68
N GLU A 69 -5.41 32.58 11.76
CA GLU A 69 -5.57 33.94 12.30
C GLU A 69 -4.76 34.97 11.50
N LEU A 70 -3.56 34.61 11.03
CA LEU A 70 -2.73 35.49 10.19
C LEU A 70 -3.42 35.85 8.87
N SER A 71 -4.11 34.89 8.25
CA SER A 71 -4.88 35.09 7.02
C SER A 71 -6.18 35.88 7.20
N LYS A 72 -6.71 35.94 8.43
CA LYS A 72 -7.91 36.75 8.75
C LYS A 72 -7.57 38.18 9.18
N ASN A 73 -6.35 38.41 9.67
CA ASN A 73 -5.89 39.70 10.19
C ASN A 73 -5.08 40.52 9.19
N THR A 74 -4.93 40.08 7.93
CA THR A 74 -4.37 40.91 6.85
C THR A 74 -5.52 41.71 6.21
N PRO A 75 -5.59 43.05 6.36
CA PRO A 75 -6.69 43.84 5.82
C PRO A 75 -6.55 44.00 4.30
N SER A 76 -7.62 43.70 3.57
CA SER A 76 -7.73 43.74 2.10
C SER A 76 -7.81 45.14 1.47
N ASP A 77 -7.11 46.14 2.02
CA ASP A 77 -7.10 47.49 1.43
C ASP A 77 -5.73 47.83 0.83
N LEU A 78 -5.76 48.24 -0.44
CA LEU A 78 -4.69 48.75 -1.32
C LEU A 78 -3.92 47.72 -2.16
N GLN A 79 -4.41 47.46 -3.38
CA GLN A 79 -3.54 47.51 -4.57
C GLN A 79 -4.34 47.63 -5.87
N SER A 80 -4.67 48.87 -6.22
CA SER A 80 -4.84 49.30 -7.61
C SER A 80 -3.57 50.02 -8.06
N GLN A 81 -3.10 49.66 -9.27
CA GLN A 81 -2.11 50.34 -10.13
C GLN A 81 -0.63 50.40 -9.67
N THR A 82 0.25 49.71 -10.40
CA THR A 82 1.31 50.26 -11.29
C THR A 82 2.34 49.18 -11.65
N SER A 83 3.06 49.42 -12.74
CA SER A 83 3.92 48.54 -13.54
C SER A 83 5.12 47.84 -12.87
N ASP A 84 5.60 46.87 -13.65
CA ASP A 84 6.99 46.48 -13.91
C ASP A 84 7.71 45.53 -12.94
N GLY A 85 8.13 44.39 -13.53
CA GLY A 85 9.48 43.88 -13.33
C GLY A 85 9.67 42.69 -12.40
N SER A 86 9.82 41.51 -13.03
CA SER A 86 10.68 40.38 -12.64
C SER A 86 10.08 39.25 -11.79
N GLU A 87 10.26 38.03 -12.33
CA GLU A 87 10.02 36.67 -11.79
C GLU A 87 10.78 36.35 -10.46
N PRO A 88 10.68 35.12 -9.87
CA PRO A 88 9.83 33.95 -10.17
C PRO A 88 9.08 33.35 -8.96
N ALA A 89 8.19 32.40 -9.30
CA ALA A 89 7.74 31.25 -8.50
C ALA A 89 6.74 31.48 -7.34
N SER A 90 5.52 30.98 -7.53
CA SER A 90 4.75 30.36 -6.44
C SER A 90 3.64 29.43 -6.96
N THR A 91 3.73 28.17 -6.51
CA THR A 91 2.72 27.53 -5.67
C THR A 91 1.27 27.46 -6.17
N LEU A 92 0.82 26.22 -6.37
CA LEU A 92 -0.45 25.66 -5.89
C LEU A 92 -1.35 26.64 -5.13
N HIS A 93 -2.59 26.82 -5.58
CA HIS A 93 -3.72 27.03 -4.68
C HIS A 93 -4.95 26.27 -5.17
N SER A 94 -5.51 25.50 -4.23
CA SER A 94 -6.76 24.74 -4.26
C SER A 94 -7.99 25.62 -4.56
N PRO A 95 -9.21 25.05 -4.60
CA PRO A 95 -10.12 25.40 -3.49
C PRO A 95 -11.19 24.36 -3.06
N SER A 96 -11.32 24.24 -1.72
CA SER A 96 -12.56 24.27 -0.93
C SER A 96 -13.58 23.11 -0.92
N ARG A 97 -13.92 22.58 0.29
CA ARG A 97 -15.14 22.94 1.07
C ARG A 97 -15.39 22.04 2.32
N LYS A 98 -15.43 22.71 3.49
CA LYS A 98 -16.29 22.58 4.70
C LYS A 98 -16.85 21.22 5.17
N LEU A 99 -16.61 20.92 6.46
CA LEU A 99 -17.20 19.85 7.31
C LEU A 99 -17.96 20.46 8.51
N PRO A 100 -19.01 19.80 9.06
CA PRO A 100 -19.46 20.01 10.43
C PRO A 100 -19.02 18.85 11.36
N ARG A 101 -18.79 19.17 12.64
CA ARG A 101 -18.21 18.30 13.68
C ARG A 101 -19.26 18.00 14.77
N ARG A 102 -19.35 16.75 15.26
CA ARG A 102 -19.46 16.38 16.71
C ARG A 102 -18.95 14.93 16.96
N VAL A 103 -17.84 14.80 17.72
CA VAL A 103 -17.70 14.13 19.06
C VAL A 103 -17.97 12.62 19.03
N SER A 104 -16.99 11.76 18.73
CA SER A 104 -15.93 11.15 19.58
C SER A 104 -16.40 10.09 20.60
N THR A 105 -16.29 8.82 20.20
CA THR A 105 -15.84 7.71 21.06
C THR A 105 -14.73 6.95 20.32
N ASN A 106 -13.69 6.61 21.08
CA ASN A 106 -12.42 6.10 20.60
C ASN A 106 -12.54 4.65 20.13
N ARG A 107 -12.17 4.34 18.88
CA ARG A 107 -11.74 2.99 18.48
C ARG A 107 -10.97 3.04 17.16
N ALA A 108 -9.74 2.53 17.15
CA ALA A 108 -8.91 2.48 15.95
C ALA A 108 -9.49 1.47 14.94
N ALA A 109 -9.51 1.86 13.67
CA ALA A 109 -9.96 1.02 12.55
C ALA A 109 -8.95 -0.10 12.30
N GLY A 110 -9.39 -1.36 12.48
CA GLY A 110 -8.54 -2.53 12.20
C GLY A 110 -8.90 -3.82 12.93
N PHE A 111 -10.03 -3.91 13.65
CA PHE A 111 -10.39 -5.10 14.41
C PHE A 111 -11.90 -5.36 14.38
N ASP A 112 -12.44 -5.71 13.20
CA ASP A 112 -13.79 -6.28 13.05
C ASP A 112 -13.73 -7.51 12.12
N PHE A 113 -12.98 -8.52 12.55
CA PHE A 113 -13.18 -9.91 12.12
C PHE A 113 -12.94 -10.84 13.31
N PHE A 114 -13.85 -10.80 14.30
CA PHE A 114 -14.18 -11.96 15.13
C PHE A 114 -15.41 -11.61 15.98
N LEU A 115 -16.37 -12.54 16.04
CA LEU A 115 -17.61 -12.54 16.84
C LEU A 115 -18.81 -11.83 16.19
N GLY A 116 -19.60 -12.63 15.49
CA GLY A 116 -21.00 -12.32 15.23
C GLY A 116 -21.85 -12.43 16.50
N SER A 117 -22.86 -11.57 16.59
CA SER A 117 -24.07 -11.67 17.42
C SER A 117 -24.92 -10.45 17.02
N GLY A 118 -26.09 -10.53 16.39
CA GLY A 118 -27.19 -11.43 16.68
C GLY A 118 -27.95 -10.89 17.90
N GLY A 119 -29.03 -10.12 17.68
CA GLY A 119 -29.90 -9.67 18.77
C GLY A 119 -30.85 -8.52 18.38
N ASN A 120 -32.15 -8.85 18.35
CA ASN A 120 -33.31 -8.01 18.03
C ASN A 120 -33.77 -7.13 19.21
N ASP A 121 -34.86 -6.39 18.93
CA ASP A 121 -35.87 -5.80 19.83
C ASP A 121 -35.58 -4.40 20.36
N ALA A 122 -36.55 -3.49 20.52
CA ALA A 122 -37.92 -3.31 20.07
C ALA A 122 -38.38 -1.93 20.60
N CYS A 123 -39.52 -1.46 20.09
CA CYS A 123 -40.45 -0.49 20.69
C CYS A 123 -40.24 1.04 20.46
N GLN A 124 -41.16 1.56 19.63
CA GLN A 124 -42.12 2.65 19.91
C GLN A 124 -41.55 4.10 20.03
N LYS A 125 -42.16 5.15 19.48
CA LYS A 125 -43.58 5.43 19.20
C LYS A 125 -43.71 6.69 18.31
N ASP A 126 -44.75 6.68 17.48
CA ASP A 126 -45.67 7.75 17.03
C ASP A 126 -45.18 9.09 16.45
N GLY A 127 -45.79 9.47 15.32
CA GLY A 127 -46.10 10.88 15.02
C GLY A 127 -46.20 11.27 13.54
N ASP A 128 -47.30 10.87 12.89
CA ASP A 128 -48.21 11.67 12.02
C ASP A 128 -47.63 12.88 11.25
N GLY A 129 -47.87 13.13 9.96
CA GLY A 129 -48.82 12.61 8.98
C GLY A 129 -48.83 13.57 7.76
N SER A 130 -49.53 13.13 6.71
CA SER A 130 -50.09 13.93 5.59
C SER A 130 -49.60 13.53 4.20
N SER A 131 -50.53 12.88 3.52
CA SER A 131 -50.53 12.31 2.19
C SER A 131 -50.79 13.35 1.11
N THR A 132 -50.38 13.05 -0.13
CA THR A 132 -51.26 13.32 -1.29
C THR A 132 -51.00 12.33 -2.39
N LEU A 133 -52.07 11.60 -2.71
CA LEU A 133 -52.18 10.56 -3.73
C LEU A 133 -52.36 11.22 -5.11
N THR A 134 -51.73 10.66 -6.12
CA THR A 134 -52.31 10.55 -7.48
C THR A 134 -52.03 9.14 -7.98
N ASP A 135 -52.98 8.67 -8.76
CA ASP A 135 -53.48 7.31 -8.93
C ASP A 135 -53.18 6.77 -10.34
N SER A 136 -53.36 5.46 -10.52
CA SER A 136 -53.46 4.66 -11.75
C SER A 136 -52.19 4.01 -12.36
N ASP A 137 -51.90 2.77 -11.93
CA ASP A 137 -52.21 1.46 -12.61
C ASP A 137 -52.16 1.43 -14.17
N ASP A 138 -51.66 0.43 -14.91
CA ASP A 138 -51.29 -0.96 -14.62
C ASP A 138 -50.49 -1.63 -15.78
N GLU A 139 -49.74 -2.67 -15.41
CA GLU A 139 -49.28 -3.88 -16.13
C GLU A 139 -48.52 -3.81 -17.48
N TYR A 140 -47.25 -4.24 -17.49
CA TYR A 140 -46.86 -5.64 -17.77
C TYR A 140 -45.42 -5.92 -17.28
N ASP A 141 -45.29 -7.03 -16.55
CA ASP A 141 -44.05 -7.72 -16.19
C ASP A 141 -43.32 -8.29 -17.42
N ASP A 142 -41.98 -8.27 -17.42
CA ASP A 142 -41.26 -9.55 -17.51
C ASP A 142 -40.03 -9.49 -16.61
N THR A 143 -39.94 -10.51 -15.77
CA THR A 143 -39.11 -10.59 -14.59
C THR A 143 -37.98 -11.57 -14.83
N SER A 144 -37.07 -11.54 -13.86
CA SER A 144 -36.10 -12.56 -13.51
C SER A 144 -34.74 -12.43 -14.20
N SER A 145 -33.61 -12.65 -13.56
CA SER A 145 -33.23 -12.91 -12.16
C SER A 145 -31.76 -13.28 -12.26
N ILE A 146 -30.89 -12.74 -11.40
CA ILE A 146 -29.84 -13.48 -10.69
C ILE A 146 -29.08 -12.44 -9.87
N ASN A 147 -29.67 -12.11 -8.73
CA ASN A 147 -28.88 -11.97 -7.53
C ASN A 147 -29.11 -13.27 -6.75
N SER A 148 -28.11 -14.15 -6.75
CA SER A 148 -28.06 -15.27 -5.83
C SER A 148 -26.63 -15.71 -5.64
N PHE A 149 -26.14 -15.37 -4.45
CA PHE A 149 -25.17 -16.10 -3.64
C PHE A 149 -23.73 -16.13 -4.16
N SER A 150 -22.71 -16.15 -3.33
CA SER A 150 -22.45 -15.86 -1.92
C SER A 150 -20.98 -16.20 -1.77
N GLY A 151 -20.35 -15.73 -0.70
CA GLY A 151 -18.95 -16.00 -0.42
C GLY A 151 -18.54 -17.46 -0.57
N PHE A 152 -17.38 -17.65 -1.20
CA PHE A 152 -16.58 -18.86 -1.05
C PHE A 152 -15.13 -18.40 -0.83
N PHE A 153 -14.76 -18.20 0.43
CA PHE A 153 -13.38 -18.35 0.83
C PHE A 153 -13.07 -19.85 0.82
N VAL A 154 -12.50 -20.36 -0.28
CA VAL A 154 -11.77 -21.63 -0.26
C VAL A 154 -10.48 -21.46 -1.04
N ASN A 155 -9.42 -21.89 -0.39
CA ASN A 155 -8.06 -22.02 -0.87
C ASN A 155 -7.99 -23.12 -1.96
N GLY A 156 -7.32 -22.85 -3.10
CA GLY A 156 -6.72 -23.90 -3.94
C GLY A 156 -7.26 -24.12 -5.37
N ASN A 157 -6.47 -23.70 -6.35
CA ASN A 157 -6.13 -24.42 -7.60
C ASN A 157 -7.23 -25.04 -8.51
N ASP A 158 -8.30 -24.32 -8.86
CA ASP A 158 -9.19 -24.76 -9.95
C ASP A 158 -9.02 -23.90 -11.23
N PRO A 159 -8.44 -24.44 -12.33
CA PRO A 159 -8.17 -23.69 -13.57
C PRO A 159 -9.43 -23.18 -14.28
N ASN A 160 -10.61 -23.77 -14.02
CA ASN A 160 -11.85 -23.36 -14.69
C ASN A 160 -12.40 -22.01 -14.18
N ILE A 161 -12.14 -21.67 -12.93
CA ILE A 161 -12.56 -20.39 -12.34
C ILE A 161 -11.67 -19.26 -12.85
N ILE A 162 -10.36 -19.54 -12.98
CA ILE A 162 -9.40 -18.61 -13.58
C ILE A 162 -9.76 -18.35 -15.04
N ASN A 163 -10.06 -19.40 -15.82
CA ASN A 163 -10.46 -19.25 -17.22
C ASN A 163 -11.75 -18.42 -17.39
N ARG A 164 -12.72 -18.55 -16.48
CA ARG A 164 -13.93 -17.72 -16.49
C ARG A 164 -13.62 -16.25 -16.19
N ARG A 165 -12.71 -15.98 -15.24
CA ARG A 165 -12.28 -14.61 -14.94
C ARG A 165 -11.43 -13.99 -16.05
N VAL A 166 -10.57 -14.78 -16.68
CA VAL A 166 -9.81 -14.38 -17.87
C VAL A 166 -10.76 -14.03 -19.00
N LEU A 167 -11.80 -14.84 -19.24
CA LEU A 167 -12.79 -14.55 -20.28
C LEU A 167 -13.57 -13.26 -20.00
N GLU A 168 -13.97 -12.99 -18.76
CA GLU A 168 -14.59 -11.70 -18.37
C GLU A 168 -13.65 -10.52 -18.65
N LEU A 169 -12.38 -10.63 -18.24
CA LEU A 169 -11.39 -9.58 -18.46
C LEU A 169 -11.07 -9.39 -19.94
N GLU A 170 -11.09 -10.45 -20.75
CA GLU A 170 -10.95 -10.39 -22.21
C GLU A 170 -12.12 -9.68 -22.90
N ILE A 171 -13.35 -9.87 -22.40
CA ILE A 171 -14.55 -9.17 -22.87
C ILE A 171 -14.47 -7.68 -22.52
N GLU A 172 -14.06 -7.34 -21.30
CA GLU A 172 -13.85 -5.95 -20.88
C GLU A 172 -12.73 -5.26 -21.68
N LEU A 173 -11.61 -5.95 -21.90
CA LEU A 173 -10.50 -5.45 -22.73
C LEU A 173 -10.94 -5.23 -24.18
N ARG A 174 -11.77 -6.11 -24.73
CA ARG A 174 -12.35 -5.95 -26.07
C ARG A 174 -13.26 -4.73 -26.13
N GLY A 175 -14.12 -4.53 -25.13
CA GLY A 175 -14.98 -3.34 -25.04
C GLY A 175 -14.20 -2.03 -24.88
N MET A 176 -13.10 -2.03 -24.12
CA MET A 176 -12.21 -0.85 -24.03
C MET A 176 -11.44 -0.61 -25.33
N LYS A 177 -10.99 -1.66 -26.01
CA LYS A 177 -10.29 -1.55 -27.31
C LYS A 177 -11.21 -1.01 -28.41
N GLU A 178 -12.48 -1.42 -28.41
CA GLU A 178 -13.50 -0.93 -29.34
C GLU A 178 -13.83 0.56 -29.07
N LYS A 179 -13.89 0.96 -27.79
CA LYS A 179 -14.00 2.38 -27.41
C LYS A 179 -12.79 3.22 -27.85
N TYR A 180 -11.58 2.68 -27.74
CA TYR A 180 -10.36 3.33 -28.25
C TYR A 180 -10.31 3.39 -29.79
N GLY A 181 -10.82 2.35 -30.47
CA GLY A 181 -10.97 2.34 -31.93
C GLY A 181 -11.93 3.43 -32.42
N ASN A 182 -13.05 3.63 -31.70
CA ASN A 182 -14.02 4.67 -32.02
C ASN A 182 -13.48 6.09 -31.83
N MET A 183 -12.49 6.31 -30.95
CA MET A 183 -11.81 7.61 -30.83
C MET A 183 -10.86 7.89 -32.00
N ASN A 184 -10.33 6.86 -32.66
CA ASN A 184 -9.52 7.03 -33.87
C ASN A 184 -10.38 7.26 -35.14
N GLU A 185 -11.67 6.94 -35.11
CA GLU A 185 -12.60 7.23 -36.21
C GLU A 185 -12.92 8.74 -36.33
N GLU A 186 -12.73 9.51 -35.25
CA GLU A 186 -12.86 10.98 -35.28
C GLU A 186 -11.74 11.66 -36.08
N GLU A 187 -10.61 10.98 -36.33
CA GLU A 187 -9.51 11.50 -37.15
C GLU A 187 -9.77 11.37 -38.67
N ARG A 188 -10.73 10.54 -39.10
CA ARG A 188 -11.20 10.49 -40.51
C ARG A 188 -12.17 11.63 -40.89
N VAL A 189 -12.72 12.36 -39.91
CA VAL A 189 -13.66 13.47 -40.14
C VAL A 189 -12.95 14.71 -40.75
N VAL A 190 -11.62 14.67 -40.85
CA VAL A 190 -10.82 15.72 -41.51
C VAL A 190 -11.00 15.72 -43.04
N GLU A 191 -11.36 14.58 -43.66
CA GLU A 191 -11.52 14.49 -45.13
C GLU A 191 -12.86 15.11 -45.62
N ASP A 192 -13.93 15.02 -44.82
CA ASP A 192 -15.22 15.68 -45.11
C ASP A 192 -15.15 17.21 -44.95
N SER A 193 -14.20 17.71 -44.16
CA SER A 193 -13.96 19.14 -43.97
C SER A 193 -13.35 19.81 -45.21
N LEU A 194 -12.57 19.08 -46.02
CA LEU A 194 -12.03 19.55 -47.30
C LEU A 194 -13.11 19.61 -48.40
N SER A 195 -14.02 18.62 -48.44
CA SER A 195 -15.17 18.60 -49.35
C SER A 195 -16.17 19.74 -49.06
N ARG A 196 -16.35 20.08 -47.78
CA ARG A 196 -17.19 21.21 -47.37
C ARG A 196 -16.53 22.56 -47.68
N GLY A 197 -15.21 22.67 -47.53
CA GLY A 197 -14.44 23.86 -47.91
C GLY A 197 -14.56 24.20 -49.40
N THR A 198 -14.38 23.20 -50.27
CA THR A 198 -14.51 23.37 -51.73
C THR A 198 -15.94 23.73 -52.17
N ARG A 199 -17.00 23.22 -51.51
CA ARG A 199 -18.39 23.66 -51.74
C ARG A 199 -18.65 25.10 -51.31
N ILE A 200 -18.02 25.58 -50.23
CA ILE A 200 -18.17 26.95 -49.76
C ILE A 200 -17.50 27.91 -50.75
N GLU A 201 -16.32 27.55 -51.25
CA GLU A 201 -15.58 28.37 -52.21
C GLU A 201 -16.32 28.47 -53.56
N ASN A 202 -16.89 27.36 -54.05
CA ASN A 202 -17.73 27.36 -55.25
C ASN A 202 -18.98 28.24 -55.10
N LYS A 203 -19.64 28.19 -53.93
CA LYS A 203 -20.80 29.06 -53.65
C LYS A 203 -20.40 30.54 -53.52
N ALA A 204 -19.21 30.82 -52.98
CA ALA A 204 -18.69 32.19 -52.91
C ALA A 204 -18.41 32.75 -54.31
N GLU A 205 -17.89 31.93 -55.22
CA GLU A 205 -17.67 32.30 -56.62
C GLU A 205 -18.99 32.58 -57.37
N GLU A 206 -20.00 31.76 -57.13
CA GLU A 206 -21.33 31.97 -57.72
C GLU A 206 -21.98 33.29 -57.24
N ILE A 207 -21.83 33.63 -55.96
CA ILE A 207 -22.27 34.92 -55.41
C ILE A 207 -21.52 36.09 -56.06
N ARG A 208 -20.20 35.97 -56.30
CA ARG A 208 -19.43 37.00 -57.02
C ARG A 208 -19.98 37.23 -58.42
N ASN A 209 -20.24 36.16 -59.17
CA ASN A 209 -20.77 36.24 -60.52
C ASN A 209 -22.20 36.82 -60.59
N LEU A 210 -23.05 36.48 -59.61
CA LEU A 210 -24.40 37.04 -59.53
C LEU A 210 -24.38 38.53 -59.16
N ASN A 211 -23.49 38.96 -58.26
CA ASN A 211 -23.32 40.38 -57.93
C ASN A 211 -22.81 41.19 -59.12
N GLU A 212 -21.88 40.63 -59.91
CA GLU A 212 -21.40 41.26 -61.15
C GLU A 212 -22.54 41.46 -62.16
N LYS A 213 -23.41 40.44 -62.34
CA LYS A 213 -24.61 40.56 -63.18
C LYS A 213 -25.62 41.56 -62.63
N LEU A 214 -25.82 41.59 -61.32
CA LEU A 214 -26.73 42.54 -60.67
C LEU A 214 -26.26 43.99 -60.89
N ARG A 215 -24.94 44.24 -60.81
CA ARG A 215 -24.35 45.54 -61.14
C ARG A 215 -24.59 45.95 -62.59
N LEU A 216 -24.53 45.01 -63.54
CA LEU A 216 -24.86 45.28 -64.95
C LEU A 216 -26.33 45.65 -65.13
N TYR A 217 -27.25 44.90 -64.50
CA TYR A 217 -28.68 45.21 -64.54
C TYR A 217 -29.02 46.53 -63.85
N GLU A 218 -28.37 46.87 -62.74
CA GLU A 218 -28.52 48.19 -62.09
C GLU A 218 -28.09 49.33 -63.02
N GLY A 219 -27.03 49.14 -63.80
CA GLY A 219 -26.60 50.07 -64.85
C GLY A 219 -27.62 50.22 -65.98
N GLU A 220 -28.25 49.13 -66.41
CA GLU A 220 -29.30 49.14 -67.43
C GLU A 220 -30.60 49.78 -66.93
N VAL A 221 -31.01 49.48 -65.70
CA VAL A 221 -32.13 50.15 -65.03
C VAL A 221 -31.88 51.66 -64.92
N SER A 222 -30.65 52.07 -64.60
CA SER A 222 -30.28 53.49 -64.56
C SER A 222 -30.39 54.16 -65.93
N LYS A 223 -30.00 53.47 -67.02
CA LYS A 223 -30.17 53.99 -68.39
C LYS A 223 -31.64 54.11 -68.80
N LEU A 224 -32.45 53.08 -68.54
CA LEU A 224 -33.89 53.10 -68.81
C LEU A 224 -34.61 54.18 -68.01
N ARG A 225 -34.17 54.44 -66.77
CA ARG A 225 -34.70 55.52 -65.93
C ARG A 225 -34.44 56.90 -66.54
N ILE A 226 -33.23 57.15 -67.02
CA ILE A 226 -32.86 58.40 -67.71
C ILE A 226 -33.67 58.56 -69.00
N GLU A 227 -33.91 57.48 -69.73
CA GLU A 227 -34.71 57.50 -70.95
C GLU A 227 -36.21 57.78 -70.67
N ALA A 228 -36.80 57.14 -69.66
CA ALA A 228 -38.17 57.43 -69.22
C ALA A 228 -38.33 58.89 -68.73
N GLU A 229 -37.30 59.47 -68.12
CA GLU A 229 -37.30 60.86 -67.68
C GLU A 229 -37.20 61.83 -68.87
N ARG A 230 -36.44 61.50 -69.92
CA ARG A 230 -36.42 62.26 -71.19
C ARG A 230 -37.78 62.25 -71.89
N TYR A 231 -38.47 61.11 -71.95
CA TYR A 231 -39.82 61.05 -72.51
C TYR A 231 -40.82 61.87 -71.67
N ARG A 232 -40.73 61.79 -70.34
CA ARG A 232 -41.54 62.61 -69.42
C ARG A 232 -41.31 64.12 -69.59
N SER A 233 -40.07 64.53 -69.87
CA SER A 233 -39.74 65.93 -70.18
C SER A 233 -40.23 66.40 -71.56
N THR A 234 -40.44 65.47 -72.50
CA THR A 234 -40.98 65.79 -73.84
C THR A 234 -42.51 65.96 -73.80
N GLU A 235 -43.18 65.29 -72.86
CA GLU A 235 -44.65 65.29 -72.72
C GLU A 235 -45.19 66.49 -71.89
N SER A 236 -44.37 67.13 -71.04
CA SER A 236 -44.79 68.30 -70.25
C SER A 236 -44.67 69.65 -70.96
N GLY A 237 -44.34 69.68 -72.26
CA GLY A 237 -44.12 70.88 -73.06
C GLY A 237 -45.30 71.39 -73.88
N ASN A 238 -46.43 70.67 -73.95
CA ASN A 238 -47.46 70.91 -74.98
C ASN A 238 -48.90 71.16 -74.47
N LEU A 239 -49.10 71.79 -73.31
CA LEU A 239 -50.43 72.31 -72.93
C LEU A 239 -50.34 73.61 -72.12
N LYS A 240 -50.13 74.75 -72.82
CA LYS A 240 -50.57 76.06 -72.31
C LYS A 240 -50.75 77.07 -73.46
N GLY A 241 -52.01 77.30 -73.83
CA GLY A 241 -52.39 78.30 -74.82
C GLY A 241 -53.90 78.47 -74.85
N GLY A 242 -54.45 79.16 -73.86
CA GLY A 242 -55.79 79.73 -73.92
C GLY A 242 -55.71 81.12 -74.55
N VAL A 243 -56.60 81.41 -75.49
CA VAL A 243 -56.85 82.77 -76.01
C VAL A 243 -58.35 83.00 -76.04
N GLU A 244 -58.72 84.16 -75.50
CA GLU A 244 -60.04 84.71 -75.24
C GLU A 244 -60.90 84.94 -76.50
N LEU A 245 -62.22 84.88 -76.32
CA LEU A 245 -63.22 85.45 -77.23
C LEU A 245 -64.15 86.35 -76.40
N SER A 246 -64.08 87.65 -76.64
CA SER A 246 -65.09 88.64 -76.25
C SER A 246 -65.56 89.38 -77.50
N SER A 247 -66.88 89.52 -77.67
CA SER A 247 -67.56 90.64 -78.33
C SER A 247 -69.04 90.32 -78.48
N ILE A 248 -69.89 91.16 -77.88
CA ILE A 248 -70.98 91.92 -78.52
C ILE A 248 -71.99 92.27 -77.43
N GLU A 249 -72.15 93.57 -77.23
CA GLU A 249 -73.28 94.20 -76.54
C GLU A 249 -73.90 95.21 -77.51
N GLU A 250 -75.15 95.58 -77.23
CA GLU A 250 -76.00 96.63 -77.83
C GLU A 250 -76.92 96.24 -79.01
N GLU A 251 -78.25 96.32 -78.80
CA GLU A 251 -79.05 97.44 -79.33
C GLU A 251 -80.56 97.42 -78.93
N ILE A 252 -81.09 98.64 -78.69
CA ILE A 252 -82.47 99.17 -78.92
C ILE A 252 -83.59 98.68 -77.97
N LYS A 253 -84.17 99.43 -77.01
CA LYS A 253 -84.72 100.81 -76.91
C LYS A 253 -86.13 101.00 -77.53
N MET A 254 -86.99 101.72 -76.77
CA MET A 254 -88.22 102.47 -77.14
C MET A 254 -89.57 101.76 -76.92
N ARG A 255 -90.37 102.21 -75.94
CA ARG A 255 -91.45 103.23 -76.04
C ARG A 255 -92.71 102.55 -76.60
N GLY A 256 -93.74 102.26 -75.82
CA GLY A 256 -94.57 103.23 -75.10
C GLY A 256 -95.74 103.59 -76.01
N ASP A 257 -96.92 103.07 -75.70
CA ASP A 257 -98.20 103.77 -75.76
C ASP A 257 -99.32 102.85 -75.27
N ALA A 258 -100.25 103.45 -74.55
CA ALA A 258 -101.30 102.81 -73.78
C ALA A 258 -102.19 101.88 -74.61
N MET A 259 -102.36 100.64 -74.14
CA MET A 259 -103.48 99.79 -74.51
C MET A 259 -104.13 99.23 -73.23
N ASP A 260 -105.43 99.47 -73.17
CA ASP A 260 -106.53 98.76 -72.52
C ASP A 260 -106.28 98.03 -71.19
N LEU A 261 -107.11 98.35 -70.20
CA LEU A 261 -107.13 97.77 -68.85
C LEU A 261 -107.17 96.22 -68.83
N LYS A 262 -107.57 95.56 -69.94
CA LYS A 262 -107.52 94.09 -70.13
C LYS A 262 -106.14 93.55 -70.51
N THR A 263 -105.31 94.30 -71.25
CA THR A 263 -103.90 93.91 -71.47
C THR A 263 -103.09 94.11 -70.19
N LEU A 264 -103.43 95.12 -69.39
CA LEU A 264 -102.87 95.27 -68.04
C LEU A 264 -103.29 94.11 -67.10
N GLU A 265 -104.54 93.64 -67.19
CA GLU A 265 -105.02 92.49 -66.41
C GLU A 265 -104.34 91.18 -66.83
N GLU A 266 -104.09 90.99 -68.14
CA GLU A 266 -103.35 89.83 -68.63
C GLU A 266 -101.84 89.90 -68.40
N GLU A 267 -101.25 91.10 -68.43
CA GLU A 267 -99.89 91.34 -67.97
C GLU A 267 -99.77 91.12 -66.45
N LEU A 268 -100.79 91.47 -65.66
CA LEU A 268 -100.84 91.17 -64.24
C LEU A 268 -100.94 89.66 -63.98
N ARG A 269 -101.72 88.92 -64.78
CA ARG A 269 -101.77 87.45 -64.71
C ARG A 269 -100.43 86.82 -65.10
N LEU A 270 -99.81 87.25 -66.20
CA LEU A 270 -98.51 86.75 -66.65
C LEU A 270 -97.39 87.09 -65.67
N THR A 271 -97.41 88.26 -65.03
CA THR A 271 -96.44 88.63 -63.99
C THR A 271 -96.68 87.86 -62.69
N LYS A 272 -97.93 87.54 -62.36
CA LYS A 272 -98.27 86.68 -61.23
C LYS A 272 -97.86 85.22 -61.45
N GLU A 273 -98.12 84.64 -62.63
CA GLU A 273 -97.63 83.30 -62.98
C GLU A 273 -96.09 83.26 -63.04
N LYS A 274 -95.45 84.31 -63.54
CA LYS A 274 -93.99 84.46 -63.47
C LYS A 274 -93.49 84.57 -62.03
N LEU A 275 -94.19 85.33 -61.19
CA LEU A 275 -93.89 85.44 -59.77
C LEU A 275 -94.01 84.07 -59.09
N GLU A 276 -95.11 83.35 -59.30
CA GLU A 276 -95.33 81.99 -58.79
C GLU A 276 -94.24 81.02 -59.30
N SER A 277 -93.88 81.08 -60.59
CA SER A 277 -92.79 80.26 -61.14
C SER A 277 -91.43 80.59 -60.51
N SER A 278 -91.17 81.88 -60.26
CA SER A 278 -89.97 82.34 -59.58
C SER A 278 -89.97 81.99 -58.09
N GLU A 279 -91.13 81.97 -57.43
CA GLU A 279 -91.30 81.52 -56.04
C GLU A 279 -91.04 80.02 -55.91
N VAL A 280 -91.52 79.21 -56.86
CA VAL A 280 -91.20 77.77 -56.94
C VAL A 280 -89.70 77.56 -57.21
N GLN A 281 -89.09 78.36 -58.09
CA GLN A 281 -87.66 78.30 -58.35
C GLN A 281 -86.84 78.71 -57.10
N ILE A 282 -87.26 79.76 -56.39
CA ILE A 282 -86.66 80.17 -55.12
C ILE A 282 -86.82 79.06 -54.07
N ALA A 283 -87.97 78.38 -54.01
CA ALA A 283 -88.19 77.25 -53.11
C ALA A 283 -87.28 76.06 -53.43
N SER A 284 -87.10 75.73 -54.73
CA SER A 284 -86.17 74.69 -55.18
C SER A 284 -84.72 75.03 -54.84
N LEU A 285 -84.29 76.26 -55.12
CA LEU A 285 -82.95 76.74 -54.78
C LEU A 285 -82.72 76.76 -53.27
N ARG A 286 -83.74 77.12 -52.47
CA ARG A 286 -83.67 77.02 -51.00
C ARG A 286 -83.49 75.59 -50.52
N LEU A 287 -84.18 74.62 -51.15
CA LEU A 287 -84.03 73.20 -50.84
C LEU A 287 -82.63 72.69 -51.20
N GLU A 288 -82.12 73.08 -52.38
CA GLU A 288 -80.78 72.72 -52.84
C GLU A 288 -79.70 73.36 -51.96
N VAL A 289 -79.84 74.62 -51.56
CA VAL A 289 -78.98 75.28 -50.57
C VAL A 289 -79.00 74.54 -49.23
N ASN A 290 -80.17 74.07 -48.79
CA ASN A 290 -80.27 73.30 -47.54
C ASN A 290 -79.62 71.91 -47.65
N ASN A 291 -79.74 71.23 -48.79
CA ASN A 291 -79.07 69.95 -49.07
C ASN A 291 -77.55 70.13 -49.20
N ASN A 292 -77.09 71.21 -49.84
CA ASN A 292 -75.68 71.53 -49.92
C ASN A 292 -75.11 71.88 -48.54
N LYS A 293 -75.89 72.57 -47.69
CA LYS A 293 -75.51 72.83 -46.29
C LYS A 293 -75.35 71.54 -45.48
N SER A 294 -76.26 70.57 -45.62
CA SER A 294 -76.12 69.27 -44.94
C SER A 294 -74.95 68.44 -45.49
N CYS A 295 -74.71 68.49 -46.81
CA CYS A 295 -73.56 67.86 -47.45
C CYS A 295 -72.22 68.46 -46.97
N VAL A 296 -72.12 69.79 -46.89
CA VAL A 296 -70.95 70.48 -46.34
C VAL A 296 -70.72 70.11 -44.87
N GLN A 297 -71.78 70.00 -44.06
CA GLN A 297 -71.64 69.55 -42.67
C GLN A 297 -71.12 68.11 -42.59
N GLN A 298 -71.63 67.19 -43.42
CA GLN A 298 -71.16 65.80 -43.46
C GLN A 298 -69.68 65.72 -43.87
N LEU A 299 -69.25 66.51 -44.85
CA LEU A 299 -67.85 66.59 -45.26
C LEU A 299 -66.98 67.20 -44.16
N GLN A 300 -67.50 68.19 -43.43
CA GLN A 300 -66.82 68.78 -42.27
C GLN A 300 -66.63 67.74 -41.15
N ASP A 301 -67.67 66.97 -40.81
CA ASP A 301 -67.59 65.93 -39.79
C ASP A 301 -66.62 64.81 -40.20
N GLN A 302 -66.58 64.44 -41.49
CA GLN A 302 -65.59 63.49 -42.03
C GLN A 302 -64.17 64.04 -41.97
N LEU A 303 -63.99 65.34 -42.25
CA LEU A 303 -62.71 66.01 -42.14
C LEU A 303 -62.23 66.02 -40.68
N ASP A 304 -63.12 66.33 -39.74
CA ASP A 304 -62.82 66.35 -38.31
C ASP A 304 -62.47 64.94 -37.80
N LEU A 305 -63.18 63.90 -38.27
CA LEU A 305 -62.87 62.51 -37.95
C LEU A 305 -61.51 62.08 -38.51
N ALA A 306 -61.22 62.41 -39.77
CA ALA A 306 -59.93 62.13 -40.39
C ALA A 306 -58.78 62.86 -39.67
N GLN A 307 -58.99 64.12 -39.26
CA GLN A 307 -58.03 64.87 -38.45
C GLN A 307 -57.76 64.20 -37.10
N LYS A 308 -58.80 63.69 -36.44
CA LYS A 308 -58.67 62.93 -35.18
C LYS A 308 -57.88 61.65 -35.38
N ASP A 309 -58.13 60.91 -36.46
CA ASP A 309 -57.39 59.69 -36.79
C ASP A 309 -55.92 59.99 -37.12
N ILE A 310 -55.63 61.06 -37.86
CA ILE A 310 -54.26 61.54 -38.10
C ILE A 310 -53.56 61.84 -36.77
N ALA A 311 -54.23 62.51 -35.83
CA ALA A 311 -53.66 62.78 -34.51
C ALA A 311 -53.37 61.49 -33.72
N ASN A 312 -54.29 60.51 -33.77
CA ASN A 312 -54.11 59.20 -33.14
C ASN A 312 -52.92 58.43 -33.75
N TRP A 313 -52.84 58.35 -35.08
CA TRP A 313 -51.72 57.71 -35.79
C TRP A 313 -50.40 58.42 -35.52
N LYS A 314 -50.39 59.74 -35.42
CA LYS A 314 -49.20 60.52 -35.05
C LYS A 314 -48.74 60.21 -33.63
N SER A 315 -49.66 60.06 -32.68
CA SER A 315 -49.34 59.64 -31.31
C SER A 315 -48.75 58.22 -31.28
N ARG A 316 -49.37 57.26 -31.98
CA ARG A 316 -48.90 55.88 -32.09
C ARG A 316 -47.52 55.78 -32.77
N PHE A 317 -47.32 56.51 -33.85
CA PHE A 317 -46.01 56.60 -34.51
C PHE A 317 -44.94 57.13 -33.57
N ASN A 318 -45.26 58.15 -32.77
CA ASN A 318 -44.32 58.69 -31.79
C ASN A 318 -44.04 57.72 -30.63
N SER A 319 -45.01 56.93 -30.18
CA SER A 319 -44.76 55.88 -29.18
C SER A 319 -43.88 54.77 -29.74
N GLU A 320 -44.20 54.26 -30.92
CA GLU A 320 -43.43 53.19 -31.56
C GLU A 320 -42.00 53.65 -31.91
N LYS A 321 -41.82 54.93 -32.27
CA LYS A 321 -40.50 55.53 -32.44
C LYS A 321 -39.68 55.51 -31.15
N ARG A 322 -40.29 55.78 -29.98
CA ARG A 322 -39.60 55.67 -28.68
C ARG A 322 -39.27 54.22 -28.35
N ASP A 323 -40.21 53.30 -28.56
CA ASP A 323 -39.98 51.88 -28.30
C ASP A 323 -38.83 51.32 -29.17
N ARG A 324 -38.77 51.72 -30.44
CA ARG A 324 -37.64 51.41 -31.33
C ARG A 324 -36.31 51.87 -30.75
N THR A 325 -36.23 53.08 -30.18
CA THR A 325 -34.98 53.58 -29.57
C THR A 325 -34.56 52.78 -28.34
N VAL A 326 -35.53 52.35 -27.51
CA VAL A 326 -35.25 51.50 -26.34
C VAL A 326 -34.73 50.13 -26.77
N VAL A 327 -35.35 49.53 -27.80
CA VAL A 327 -34.88 48.25 -28.36
C VAL A 327 -33.48 48.41 -28.97
N GLN A 328 -33.23 49.51 -29.68
CA GLN A 328 -31.91 49.80 -30.26
C GLN A 328 -30.83 49.94 -29.17
N GLU A 329 -31.15 50.58 -28.04
CA GLU A 329 -30.24 50.66 -26.89
C GLU A 329 -29.98 49.29 -26.26
N ARG A 330 -31.01 48.45 -26.10
CA ARG A 330 -30.86 47.08 -25.60
C ARG A 330 -29.98 46.24 -26.52
N LEU A 331 -30.15 46.37 -27.84
CA LEU A 331 -29.33 45.68 -28.84
C LEU A 331 -27.86 46.14 -28.73
N ALA A 332 -27.62 47.44 -28.55
CA ALA A 332 -26.27 47.95 -28.33
C ALA A 332 -25.62 47.37 -27.06
N LYS A 333 -26.35 47.30 -25.94
CA LYS A 333 -25.88 46.68 -24.68
C LYS A 333 -25.59 45.18 -24.85
N MET A 334 -26.46 44.45 -25.55
CA MET A 334 -26.23 43.03 -25.83
C MET A 334 -24.98 42.85 -26.72
N LYS A 335 -24.76 43.74 -27.69
CA LYS A 335 -23.58 43.70 -28.56
C LYS A 335 -22.27 43.93 -27.79
N THR A 336 -22.23 44.88 -26.86
CA THR A 336 -21.05 45.09 -26.01
C THR A 336 -20.81 43.89 -25.10
N ASN A 337 -21.86 43.36 -24.47
CA ASN A 337 -21.75 42.18 -23.61
C ASN A 337 -21.26 40.94 -24.37
N LEU A 338 -21.69 40.74 -25.62
CA LEU A 338 -21.19 39.66 -26.47
C LEU A 338 -19.70 39.83 -26.76
N SER A 339 -19.27 41.05 -27.10
CA SER A 339 -17.85 41.36 -27.30
C SER A 339 -17.03 41.08 -26.03
N ASP A 340 -17.52 41.46 -24.85
CA ASP A 340 -16.83 41.21 -23.58
C ASP A 340 -16.70 39.71 -23.29
N ARG A 341 -17.76 38.93 -23.54
CA ARG A 341 -17.72 37.47 -23.44
C ARG A 341 -16.74 36.87 -24.46
N ASP A 342 -16.67 37.39 -25.68
CA ASP A 342 -15.71 36.94 -26.69
C ASP A 342 -14.25 37.25 -26.29
N HIS A 343 -14.00 38.36 -25.59
CA HIS A 343 -12.71 38.66 -24.99
C HIS A 343 -12.37 37.68 -23.85
N GLU A 344 -13.34 37.40 -22.97
CA GLU A 344 -13.18 36.44 -21.87
C GLU A 344 -12.88 35.03 -22.38
N VAL A 345 -13.60 34.55 -23.39
CA VAL A 345 -13.35 33.25 -24.03
C VAL A 345 -11.95 33.18 -24.63
N ARG A 346 -11.48 34.25 -25.29
CA ARG A 346 -10.10 34.29 -25.81
C ARG A 346 -9.05 34.23 -24.71
N ASN A 347 -9.26 34.95 -23.61
CA ASN A 347 -8.34 34.93 -22.47
C ASN A 347 -8.31 33.55 -21.80
N LEU A 348 -9.47 32.92 -21.59
CA LEU A 348 -9.55 31.57 -21.05
C LEU A 348 -8.89 30.55 -21.97
N LYS A 349 -9.04 30.68 -23.29
CA LYS A 349 -8.38 29.82 -24.27
C LYS A 349 -6.85 29.96 -24.22
N ALA A 350 -6.34 31.18 -24.06
CA ALA A 350 -4.90 31.42 -23.90
C ALA A 350 -4.37 30.82 -22.59
N ALA A 351 -5.08 31.02 -21.48
CA ALA A 351 -4.71 30.43 -20.19
C ALA A 351 -4.76 28.90 -20.22
N LEU A 352 -5.74 28.30 -20.92
CA LEU A 352 -5.82 26.86 -21.12
C LEU A 352 -4.61 26.34 -21.91
N SER A 353 -4.22 27.01 -23.00
CA SER A 353 -3.04 26.64 -23.79
C SER A 353 -1.74 26.73 -22.98
N ASP A 354 -1.59 27.74 -22.12
CA ASP A 354 -0.43 27.87 -21.23
C ASP A 354 -0.39 26.73 -20.19
N ALA A 355 -1.53 26.43 -19.58
CA ALA A 355 -1.66 25.31 -18.64
C ALA A 355 -1.37 23.96 -19.30
N GLU A 356 -1.87 23.72 -20.51
CA GLU A 356 -1.59 22.52 -21.30
C GLU A 356 -0.10 22.37 -21.61
N GLN A 357 0.58 23.47 -21.99
CA GLN A 357 2.01 23.48 -22.24
C GLN A 357 2.82 23.19 -20.97
N LYS A 358 2.42 23.77 -19.83
CA LYS A 358 3.06 23.50 -18.53
C LYS A 358 2.90 22.02 -18.13
N ILE A 359 1.69 21.47 -18.25
CA ILE A 359 1.43 20.05 -17.97
C ILE A 359 2.24 19.16 -18.91
N PHE A 360 2.40 19.54 -20.18
CA PHE A 360 3.23 18.80 -21.13
C PHE A 360 4.69 18.71 -20.66
N PHE A 361 5.28 19.83 -20.24
CA PHE A 361 6.66 19.85 -19.72
C PHE A 361 6.80 19.05 -18.43
N GLU A 362 5.86 19.17 -17.50
CA GLU A 362 5.87 18.39 -16.26
C GLU A 362 5.76 16.89 -16.55
N ARG A 363 4.89 16.48 -17.49
CA ARG A 363 4.79 15.08 -17.95
C ARG A 363 6.10 14.59 -18.57
N ALA A 364 6.76 15.41 -19.38
CA ALA A 364 8.05 15.06 -19.97
C ALA A 364 9.15 14.91 -18.91
N HIS A 365 9.18 15.82 -17.93
CA HIS A 365 10.09 15.77 -16.80
C HIS A 365 9.88 14.50 -15.96
N LEU A 366 8.65 14.22 -15.54
CA LEU A 366 8.31 13.02 -14.78
C LEU A 366 8.66 11.74 -15.55
N LYS A 367 8.44 11.71 -16.87
CA LYS A 367 8.83 10.57 -17.71
C LYS A 367 10.35 10.36 -17.72
N SER A 368 11.14 11.45 -17.74
CA SER A 368 12.59 11.39 -17.65
C SER A 368 13.05 10.88 -16.27
N GLU A 369 12.47 11.39 -15.19
CA GLU A 369 12.76 10.91 -13.83
C GLU A 369 12.40 9.45 -13.63
N MET A 370 11.23 9.01 -14.11
CA MET A 370 10.84 7.60 -14.10
C MET A 370 11.85 6.72 -14.85
N SER A 371 12.32 7.17 -16.02
CA SER A 371 13.31 6.43 -16.80
C SER A 371 14.65 6.32 -16.07
N LYS A 372 15.06 7.39 -15.37
CA LYS A 372 16.27 7.40 -14.54
C LYS A 372 16.15 6.44 -13.36
N LEU A 373 15.06 6.51 -12.60
CA LEU A 373 14.80 5.64 -11.46
C LEU A 373 14.70 4.17 -11.88
N LEU A 374 14.10 3.88 -13.03
CA LEU A 374 14.05 2.52 -13.58
C LEU A 374 15.47 2.00 -13.90
N GLY A 375 16.34 2.84 -14.48
CA GLY A 375 17.74 2.52 -14.68
C GLY A 375 18.47 2.21 -13.37
N GLU A 376 18.30 3.06 -12.35
CA GLU A 376 18.87 2.84 -11.01
C GLU A 376 18.36 1.55 -10.38
N GLN A 377 17.06 1.24 -10.51
CA GLN A 377 16.48 -0.02 -10.05
C GLN A 377 17.15 -1.23 -10.72
N THR A 378 17.31 -1.21 -12.05
CA THR A 378 17.95 -2.34 -12.76
C THR A 378 19.40 -2.55 -12.34
N GLN A 379 20.14 -1.47 -12.04
CA GLN A 379 21.52 -1.57 -11.54
C GLN A 379 21.57 -2.17 -10.13
N LEU A 380 20.66 -1.77 -9.24
CA LEU A 380 20.57 -2.34 -7.90
C LEU A 380 20.19 -3.82 -7.94
N GLU A 381 19.25 -4.21 -8.82
CA GLU A 381 18.89 -5.62 -9.04
C GLU A 381 20.07 -6.44 -9.56
N GLU A 382 20.90 -5.90 -10.46
CA GLU A 382 22.13 -6.56 -10.92
C GLU A 382 23.14 -6.73 -9.77
N ASN A 383 23.36 -5.69 -8.97
CA ASN A 383 24.25 -5.77 -7.81
C ASN A 383 23.77 -6.83 -6.80
N ILE A 384 22.46 -6.90 -6.53
CA ILE A 384 21.87 -7.93 -5.66
C ILE A 384 22.16 -9.33 -6.21
N ARG A 385 21.93 -9.56 -7.51
CA ARG A 385 22.26 -10.85 -8.15
C ARG A 385 23.75 -11.19 -8.02
N GLU A 386 24.64 -10.21 -8.17
CA GLU A 386 26.08 -10.44 -7.99
C GLU A 386 26.40 -10.87 -6.55
N TRP A 387 25.88 -10.16 -5.56
CA TRP A 387 26.04 -10.52 -4.14
C TRP A 387 25.45 -11.88 -3.82
N GLU A 388 24.30 -12.23 -4.39
CA GLU A 388 23.69 -13.57 -4.26
C GLU A 388 24.61 -14.66 -4.83
N CYS A 389 25.19 -14.44 -6.01
CA CYS A 389 26.17 -15.37 -6.60
C CYS A 389 27.43 -15.51 -5.73
N GLN A 390 27.92 -14.40 -5.15
CA GLN A 390 29.06 -14.44 -4.24
C GLN A 390 28.74 -15.22 -2.96
N CYS A 391 27.56 -15.00 -2.36
CA CYS A 391 27.07 -15.77 -1.21
C CYS A 391 27.00 -17.27 -1.52
N GLN A 392 26.41 -17.67 -2.66
CA GLN A 392 26.34 -19.07 -3.07
C GLN A 392 27.73 -19.71 -3.24
N SER A 393 28.69 -18.98 -3.84
CA SER A 393 30.07 -19.48 -3.98
C SER A 393 30.76 -19.68 -2.62
N LEU A 394 30.55 -18.76 -1.68
CA LEU A 394 31.10 -18.88 -0.33
C LEU A 394 30.45 -20.02 0.44
N GLU A 395 29.13 -20.17 0.34
CA GLU A 395 28.40 -21.30 0.91
C GLU A 395 28.90 -22.64 0.38
N GLU A 396 29.17 -22.74 -0.92
CA GLU A 396 29.73 -23.95 -1.53
C GLU A 396 31.15 -24.23 -1.02
N LYS A 397 32.00 -23.21 -0.87
CA LYS A 397 33.34 -23.35 -0.27
C LYS A 397 33.25 -23.84 1.18
N VAL A 398 32.34 -23.28 1.98
CA VAL A 398 32.11 -23.72 3.36
C VAL A 398 31.63 -25.17 3.39
N ARG A 399 30.67 -25.54 2.55
CA ARG A 399 30.17 -26.91 2.41
C ARG A 399 31.29 -27.89 2.06
N LYS A 400 32.16 -27.52 1.11
CA LYS A 400 33.33 -28.32 0.71
C LYS A 400 34.30 -28.52 1.87
N ILE A 401 34.69 -27.44 2.56
CA ILE A 401 35.61 -27.51 3.71
C ILE A 401 35.01 -28.39 4.83
N GLN A 402 33.71 -28.26 5.12
CA GLN A 402 33.04 -29.10 6.10
C GLN A 402 33.09 -30.58 5.69
N SER A 403 32.76 -30.90 4.45
CA SER A 403 32.81 -32.28 3.96
C SER A 403 34.22 -32.89 4.00
N GLU A 404 35.26 -32.10 3.69
CA GLU A 404 36.64 -32.55 3.77
C GLU A 404 37.10 -32.76 5.21
N LYS A 405 36.74 -31.84 6.11
CA LYS A 405 37.09 -31.93 7.54
C LYS A 405 36.42 -33.14 8.19
N ILE A 406 35.12 -33.34 7.93
CA ILE A 406 34.36 -34.48 8.43
C ILE A 406 34.94 -35.77 7.83
N GLY A 407 35.10 -35.85 6.50
CA GLY A 407 35.60 -37.06 5.83
C GLY A 407 37.00 -37.48 6.28
N LYS A 408 37.96 -36.55 6.40
CA LYS A 408 39.32 -36.86 6.86
C LYS A 408 39.34 -37.23 8.36
N GLY A 409 38.59 -36.52 9.20
CA GLY A 409 38.54 -36.79 10.64
C GLY A 409 37.88 -38.14 10.96
N GLU A 410 36.73 -38.42 10.36
CA GLU A 410 35.98 -39.67 10.60
C GLU A 410 36.73 -40.91 10.11
N THR A 411 37.35 -40.84 8.92
CA THR A 411 38.10 -41.98 8.37
C THR A 411 39.35 -42.32 9.20
N LEU A 412 40.09 -41.30 9.66
CA LEU A 412 41.26 -41.49 10.52
C LEU A 412 40.88 -42.07 11.88
N LEU A 413 39.89 -41.48 12.56
CA LEU A 413 39.42 -41.96 13.86
C LEU A 413 38.85 -43.39 13.75
N LYS A 414 38.11 -43.69 12.69
CA LYS A 414 37.60 -45.04 12.43
C LYS A 414 38.72 -46.05 12.25
N GLY A 415 39.78 -45.70 11.50
CA GLY A 415 40.96 -46.55 11.33
C GLY A 415 41.72 -46.80 12.63
N GLU A 416 41.90 -45.76 13.47
CA GLU A 416 42.56 -45.89 14.77
C GLU A 416 41.75 -46.76 15.73
N ILE A 417 40.42 -46.60 15.77
CA ILE A 417 39.51 -47.45 16.56
C ILE A 417 39.63 -48.91 16.10
N GLU A 418 39.66 -49.19 14.79
CA GLU A 418 39.84 -50.56 14.28
C GLU A 418 41.18 -51.16 14.66
N LYS A 419 42.26 -50.36 14.65
CA LYS A 419 43.58 -50.81 15.11
C LYS A 419 43.58 -51.14 16.60
N LEU A 420 43.08 -50.25 17.44
CA LEU A 420 42.97 -50.48 18.90
C LEU A 420 42.09 -51.69 19.22
N LYS A 421 41.00 -51.91 18.46
CA LYS A 421 40.16 -53.11 18.60
C LYS A 421 40.94 -54.40 18.34
N LYS A 422 41.78 -54.44 17.30
CA LYS A 422 42.64 -55.59 17.01
C LYS A 422 43.65 -55.83 18.14
N ASP A 423 44.32 -54.77 18.60
CA ASP A 423 45.30 -54.86 19.69
C ASP A 423 44.66 -55.37 20.99
N ILE A 424 43.45 -54.89 21.33
CA ILE A 424 42.69 -55.38 22.50
C ILE A 424 42.39 -56.87 22.37
N GLU A 425 41.95 -57.34 21.20
CA GLU A 425 41.63 -58.75 21.00
C GLU A 425 42.88 -59.64 21.08
N GLU A 426 44.03 -59.18 20.57
CA GLU A 426 45.31 -59.88 20.74
C GLU A 426 45.75 -59.95 22.19
N LYS A 427 45.66 -58.83 22.93
CA LYS A 427 45.98 -58.80 24.37
C LYS A 427 45.03 -59.71 25.15
N LYS A 428 43.75 -59.74 24.79
CA LYS A 428 42.75 -60.64 25.39
C LYS A 428 43.11 -62.11 25.16
N LYS A 429 43.56 -62.49 23.95
CA LYS A 429 44.08 -63.84 23.68
C LYS A 429 45.29 -64.16 24.56
N LYS A 430 46.29 -63.27 24.61
CA LYS A 430 47.48 -63.44 25.47
C LYS A 430 47.13 -63.60 26.95
N ILE A 431 46.17 -62.83 27.46
CA ILE A 431 45.69 -62.96 28.84
C ILE A 431 45.03 -64.33 29.07
N LYS A 432 44.24 -64.84 28.13
CA LYS A 432 43.65 -66.19 28.23
C LYS A 432 44.74 -67.26 28.29
N ASP A 433 45.74 -67.18 27.43
CA ASP A 433 46.85 -68.15 27.39
C ASP A 433 47.67 -68.11 28.70
N LEU A 434 47.96 -66.91 29.21
CA LEU A 434 48.64 -66.74 30.50
C LEU A 434 47.81 -67.27 31.67
N ASN A 435 46.50 -67.08 31.67
CA ASN A 435 45.62 -67.63 32.71
C ASN A 435 45.62 -69.17 32.67
N LEU A 436 45.56 -69.79 31.49
CA LEU A 436 45.67 -71.25 31.36
C LEU A 436 47.01 -71.75 31.90
N SER A 437 48.11 -71.06 31.60
CA SER A 437 49.43 -71.39 32.15
C SER A 437 49.49 -71.21 33.67
N LEU A 438 48.87 -70.15 34.21
CA LEU A 438 48.81 -69.89 35.64
C LEU A 438 48.04 -71.00 36.37
N ASP A 439 46.93 -71.45 35.82
CA ASP A 439 46.13 -72.53 36.38
C ASP A 439 46.87 -73.87 36.33
N ALA A 440 47.63 -74.13 35.26
CA ALA A 440 48.51 -75.30 35.18
C ALA A 440 49.59 -75.29 36.28
N LEU A 441 50.28 -74.15 36.48
CA LEU A 441 51.28 -74.00 37.54
C LEU A 441 50.67 -74.09 38.94
N ARG A 442 49.44 -73.61 39.14
CA ARG A 442 48.71 -73.77 40.41
C ARG A 442 48.44 -75.24 40.70
N LEU A 443 48.05 -76.02 39.70
CA LEU A 443 47.83 -77.46 39.83
C LEU A 443 49.12 -78.20 40.18
N GLU A 444 50.23 -77.86 39.49
CA GLU A 444 51.55 -78.41 39.79
C GLU A 444 52.00 -78.05 41.22
N LYS A 445 51.84 -76.80 41.64
CA LYS A 445 52.13 -76.37 43.01
C LYS A 445 51.30 -77.15 44.04
N ALA A 446 50.02 -77.38 43.78
CA ALA A 446 49.16 -78.17 44.66
C ALA A 446 49.65 -79.63 44.75
N ASN A 447 50.05 -80.22 43.62
CA ASN A 447 50.61 -81.57 43.57
C ASN A 447 51.93 -81.67 44.35
N LEU A 448 52.87 -80.74 44.13
CA LEU A 448 54.13 -80.69 44.89
C LEU A 448 53.89 -80.48 46.38
N ASN A 449 52.94 -79.62 46.76
CA ASN A 449 52.55 -79.47 48.16
C ASN A 449 52.02 -80.79 48.76
N GLY A 450 51.23 -81.55 48.00
CA GLY A 450 50.77 -82.89 48.41
C GLY A 450 51.94 -83.84 48.64
N GLN A 451 52.93 -83.86 47.73
CA GLN A 451 54.15 -84.66 47.90
C GLN A 451 54.96 -84.24 49.13
N VAL A 452 55.17 -82.93 49.34
CA VAL A 452 55.86 -82.41 50.52
C VAL A 452 55.17 -82.82 51.81
N SER A 453 53.84 -82.74 51.88
CA SER A 453 53.08 -83.21 53.05
C SER A 453 53.29 -84.70 53.31
N SER A 454 53.24 -85.54 52.26
CA SER A 454 53.48 -86.99 52.41
C SER A 454 54.91 -87.32 52.87
N LEU A 455 55.91 -86.61 52.33
CA LEU A 455 57.30 -86.76 52.76
C LEU A 455 57.49 -86.28 54.20
N LYS A 456 56.81 -85.20 54.60
CA LYS A 456 56.85 -84.70 55.97
C LYS A 456 56.24 -85.71 56.96
N GLU A 457 55.12 -86.35 56.60
CA GLU A 457 54.54 -87.44 57.40
C GLU A 457 55.50 -88.63 57.52
N LEU A 458 56.19 -89.00 56.44
CA LEU A 458 57.19 -90.06 56.45
C LEU A 458 58.40 -89.71 57.33
N ILE A 459 58.92 -88.47 57.24
CA ILE A 459 60.02 -87.99 58.09
C ILE A 459 59.60 -88.06 59.55
N ASN A 460 58.42 -87.55 59.91
CA ASN A 460 57.92 -87.63 61.28
C ASN A 460 57.84 -89.08 61.77
N SER A 461 57.40 -90.02 60.93
CA SER A 461 57.38 -91.46 61.26
C SER A 461 58.79 -92.00 61.49
N LYS A 462 59.76 -91.59 60.68
CA LYS A 462 61.16 -92.02 60.83
C LYS A 462 61.85 -91.39 62.03
N ASP A 463 61.52 -90.14 62.37
CA ASP A 463 62.02 -89.48 63.57
C ASP A 463 61.54 -90.23 64.83
N ILE A 464 60.28 -90.70 64.86
CA ILE A 464 59.76 -91.56 65.95
C ILE A 464 60.55 -92.88 66.03
N GLU A 465 60.76 -93.56 64.90
CA GLU A 465 61.55 -94.81 64.88
C GLU A 465 63.00 -94.59 65.36
N ILE A 466 63.62 -93.47 64.98
CA ILE A 466 64.98 -93.10 65.40
C ILE A 466 65.00 -92.82 66.91
N GLU A 467 64.01 -92.11 67.44
CA GLU A 467 63.91 -91.81 68.87
C GLU A 467 63.75 -93.10 69.71
N GLU A 468 62.95 -94.05 69.23
CA GLU A 468 62.82 -95.40 69.81
C GLU A 468 64.16 -96.16 69.77
N ALA A 469 64.84 -96.16 68.63
CA ALA A 469 66.15 -96.81 68.48
C ALA A 469 67.22 -96.15 69.36
N HIS A 470 67.19 -94.82 69.53
CA HIS A 470 68.10 -94.09 70.40
C HIS A 470 67.90 -94.48 71.86
N LYS A 471 66.65 -94.56 72.32
CA LYS A 471 66.31 -95.02 73.66
C LYS A 471 66.81 -96.43 73.94
N GLN A 472 66.63 -97.35 72.98
CA GLN A 472 67.21 -98.71 73.08
C GLN A 472 68.75 -98.67 73.15
N GLY A 473 69.40 -97.79 72.38
CA GLY A 473 70.85 -97.58 72.43
C GLY A 473 71.34 -97.06 73.78
N GLU A 474 70.62 -96.13 74.40
CA GLU A 474 70.92 -95.62 75.75
C GLU A 474 70.75 -96.70 76.83
N GLU A 475 69.69 -97.52 76.73
CA GLU A 475 69.47 -98.67 77.62
C GLU A 475 70.62 -99.70 77.51
N LEU A 476 71.04 -100.03 76.29
CA LEU A 476 72.18 -100.92 76.04
C LEU A 476 73.49 -100.33 76.58
N THR A 477 73.74 -99.03 76.38
CA THR A 477 74.93 -98.34 76.91
C THR A 477 74.96 -98.37 78.42
N SER A 478 73.82 -98.13 79.07
CA SER A 478 73.66 -98.25 80.52
C SER A 478 73.93 -99.68 81.00
N ARG A 479 73.48 -100.69 80.25
CA ARG A 479 73.75 -102.10 80.56
C ARG A 479 75.22 -102.47 80.41
N ILE A 480 75.88 -101.97 79.36
CA ILE A 480 77.33 -102.15 79.15
C ILE A 480 78.10 -101.55 80.33
N ASN A 481 77.79 -100.30 80.73
CA ASN A 481 78.44 -99.65 81.87
C ASN A 481 78.26 -100.45 83.17
N GLN A 482 77.07 -100.99 83.42
CA GLN A 482 76.82 -101.88 84.58
C GLN A 482 77.71 -103.12 84.55
N LEU A 483 77.79 -103.80 83.40
CA LEU A 483 78.61 -105.00 83.23
C LEU A 483 80.11 -104.69 83.33
N GLU A 484 80.56 -103.53 82.82
CA GLU A 484 81.94 -103.09 82.98
C GLU A 484 82.30 -102.86 84.45
N GLU A 485 81.42 -102.23 85.24
CA GLU A 485 81.62 -102.03 86.68
C GLU A 485 81.60 -103.35 87.47
N GLU A 486 80.75 -104.31 87.08
CA GLU A 486 80.82 -105.69 87.61
C GLU A 486 82.15 -106.36 87.27
N THR A 487 82.61 -106.25 86.02
CA THR A 487 83.88 -106.83 85.58
C THR A 487 85.07 -106.19 86.29
N LYS A 488 85.02 -104.87 86.54
CA LYS A 488 86.03 -104.16 87.34
C LYS A 488 86.05 -104.67 88.78
N ARG A 489 84.89 -104.81 89.42
CA ARG A 489 84.78 -105.40 90.77
C ARG A 489 85.35 -106.81 90.82
N GLN A 490 84.96 -107.67 89.88
CA GLN A 490 85.50 -109.03 89.78
C GLN A 490 87.03 -109.04 89.61
N ARG A 491 87.60 -108.13 88.81
CA ARG A 491 89.06 -108.00 88.68
C ARG A 491 89.74 -107.59 89.99
N VAL A 492 89.15 -106.68 90.77
CA VAL A 492 89.69 -106.28 92.09
C VAL A 492 89.68 -107.47 93.04
N GLU A 493 88.57 -108.21 93.13
CA GLU A 493 88.44 -109.37 94.00
C GLU A 493 89.42 -110.51 93.62
N ILE A 494 89.64 -110.73 92.32
CA ILE A 494 90.68 -111.66 91.84
C ILE A 494 92.09 -111.18 92.23
N LEU A 495 92.38 -109.88 92.15
CA LEU A 495 93.69 -109.32 92.53
C LEU A 495 93.92 -109.43 94.04
N GLU A 496 92.92 -109.13 94.86
CA GLU A 496 92.95 -109.30 96.31
C GLU A 496 93.18 -110.78 96.67
N GLY A 497 92.37 -111.70 96.12
CA GLY A 497 92.55 -113.12 96.35
C GLY A 497 93.88 -113.68 95.82
N ALA A 498 94.44 -113.09 94.75
CA ALA A 498 95.78 -113.43 94.27
C ALA A 498 96.88 -112.89 95.20
N GLU A 499 96.67 -111.73 95.82
CA GLU A 499 97.60 -111.15 96.79
C GLU A 499 97.58 -111.91 98.12
N GLU A 500 96.41 -112.32 98.60
CA GLU A 500 96.26 -113.21 99.74
C GLU A 500 97.01 -114.53 99.51
N LYS A 501 96.88 -115.13 98.32
CA LYS A 501 97.65 -116.32 97.93
C LYS A 501 99.15 -116.05 97.89
N ARG A 502 99.59 -114.91 97.38
CA ARG A 502 101.02 -114.51 97.38
C ARG A 502 101.55 -114.32 98.80
N GLU A 503 100.77 -113.72 99.69
CA GLU A 503 101.13 -113.52 101.09
C GLU A 503 101.22 -114.86 101.83
N ALA A 504 100.28 -115.78 101.59
CA ALA A 504 100.37 -117.14 102.11
C ALA A 504 101.65 -117.86 101.63
N ILE A 505 102.03 -117.67 100.36
CA ILE A 505 103.31 -118.19 99.85
C ILE A 505 104.50 -117.52 100.54
N ARG A 506 104.50 -116.19 100.75
CA ARG A 506 105.58 -115.47 101.46
C ARG A 506 105.74 -116.00 102.89
N GLN A 507 104.65 -116.18 103.63
CA GLN A 507 104.70 -116.73 104.98
C GLN A 507 105.24 -118.16 105.00
N LEU A 508 104.84 -118.99 104.03
CA LEU A 508 105.37 -120.35 103.89
C LEU A 508 106.89 -120.34 103.57
N CYS A 509 107.34 -119.49 102.66
CA CYS A 509 108.76 -119.33 102.33
C CYS A 509 109.56 -118.89 103.55
N PHE A 510 109.07 -117.92 104.33
CA PHE A 510 109.73 -117.47 105.57
C PHE A 510 109.85 -118.60 106.60
N SER A 511 108.79 -119.42 106.71
CA SER A 511 108.80 -120.60 107.57
C SER A 511 109.85 -121.62 107.12
N ILE A 512 109.94 -121.89 105.81
CA ILE A 512 110.93 -122.81 105.24
C ILE A 512 112.35 -122.30 105.45
N GLU A 513 112.58 -120.99 105.29
CA GLU A 513 113.91 -120.39 105.44
C GLU A 513 114.36 -120.34 106.91
N HIS A 514 113.42 -120.15 107.83
CA HIS A 514 113.64 -120.33 109.26
C HIS A 514 114.07 -121.77 109.59
N TYR A 515 113.32 -122.78 109.13
CA TYR A 515 113.71 -124.19 109.33
C TYR A 515 115.03 -124.56 108.62
N ARG A 516 115.31 -123.96 107.47
CA ARG A 516 116.59 -124.17 106.74
C ARG A 516 117.77 -123.56 107.48
N SER A 517 117.58 -122.38 108.09
CA SER A 517 118.61 -121.71 108.90
C SER A 517 118.92 -122.52 110.16
N GLU A 518 117.89 -122.99 110.87
CA GLU A 518 118.07 -123.90 112.02
C GLU A 518 118.80 -125.20 111.63
N TYR A 519 118.49 -125.77 110.45
CA TYR A 519 119.20 -126.95 109.94
C TYR A 519 120.67 -126.67 109.62
N ILE A 520 121.00 -125.49 109.06
CA ILE A 520 122.39 -125.10 108.74
C ILE A 520 123.19 -124.86 110.04
N GLU A 521 122.59 -124.23 111.05
CA GLU A 521 123.20 -124.06 112.37
C GLU A 521 123.48 -125.42 113.03
N LEU A 522 122.54 -126.37 112.98
CA LEU A 522 122.76 -127.74 113.44
C LEU A 522 123.87 -128.47 112.66
N ARG A 523 124.01 -128.19 111.35
CA ARG A 523 125.00 -128.84 110.48
C ARG A 523 126.41 -128.27 110.65
N GLN A 524 126.56 -126.98 110.98
CA GLN A 524 127.85 -126.36 111.27
C GLN A 524 128.44 -126.79 112.62
N ALA A 525 127.59 -127.13 113.60
CA ALA A 525 128.03 -127.59 114.92
C ALA A 525 128.70 -129.00 114.91
N VAL A 526 128.58 -129.78 113.84
CA VAL A 526 129.00 -131.20 113.80
C VAL A 526 130.33 -131.43 113.02
N MET A 527 130.89 -130.43 112.32
CA MET A 527 132.01 -130.63 111.38
C MET A 527 133.23 -129.70 111.57
N GLY A 528 133.50 -129.21 112.78
CA GLY A 528 134.69 -128.38 113.07
C GLY A 528 135.37 -128.72 114.40
N THR A 529 136.54 -129.35 114.30
CA THR A 529 137.65 -129.36 115.26
C THR A 529 138.21 -127.97 115.52
#